data_AF-W2STL9-F1
#
_entry.id   AF-W2STL9-F1
#
_cell.length_a   1.000
_cell.length_b   1.000
_cell.length_c   1.000
_cell.angle_alpha   90.00
_cell.angle_beta   90.00
_cell.angle_gamma   90.00
#
_symmetry.space_group_name_H-M   'P 1'
#
loop_
_entity.id
_entity.type
_entity.pdbx_description
1 polymer ?
#
loop_
_entity_poly.entity_id
_entity_poly.type
_entity_poly.pdbx_seq_one_letter_code
_entity_poly.pdbx_strand_id
1 'polypeptide(L)'
;FIPCDDKGDVTFLKVQVFTNVCGKRCDPTSKELGSGVSWGGACASFSMSDGWGGSLKSSACQIPATTHRALAPPYVLFGLGRSPNFVDELTIGAPRYSDGLAVRQHTLKQIVPNSRIVVIPPEEGSHWLTRLYVTPSQLILQVRYALFLHFVNIFRTTYTLY
;
A
#
# COMPACT_ATOMS: atom_id res chain seq x y z
N PHE A 1 -18.52 -20.98 -22.87
CA PHE A 1 -17.99 -20.28 -21.69
C PHE A 1 -17.56 -21.34 -20.70
N ILE A 2 -16.27 -21.53 -20.51
CA ILE A 2 -15.74 -22.52 -19.56
C ILE A 2 -16.06 -22.00 -18.15
N PRO A 3 -16.78 -22.76 -17.30
CA PRO A 3 -17.06 -22.34 -15.94
C PRO A 3 -15.74 -22.37 -15.16
N CYS A 4 -15.20 -21.20 -14.85
CA CYS A 4 -14.11 -21.11 -13.89
C CYS A 4 -14.72 -21.22 -12.49
N ASP A 5 -14.29 -22.24 -11.76
CA ASP A 5 -14.58 -22.44 -10.34
C ASP A 5 -14.38 -21.12 -9.56
N ASP A 6 -15.37 -20.74 -8.74
CA ASP A 6 -15.42 -19.46 -8.02
C ASP A 6 -14.44 -19.47 -6.83
N LYS A 7 -13.15 -19.36 -7.17
CA LYS A 7 -12.01 -19.39 -6.22
C LYS A 7 -11.77 -18.07 -5.49
N GLY A 8 -12.83 -17.36 -5.10
CA GLY A 8 -12.77 -16.14 -4.30
C GLY A 8 -12.57 -14.82 -5.07
N ASP A 9 -12.52 -13.73 -4.32
CA ASP A 9 -12.47 -12.36 -4.84
C ASP A 9 -11.14 -12.05 -5.54
N VAL A 10 -11.22 -11.20 -6.57
CA VAL A 10 -10.04 -10.64 -7.23
C VAL A 10 -9.43 -9.55 -6.37
N THR A 11 -8.11 -9.58 -6.24
CA THR A 11 -7.37 -8.65 -5.40
C THR A 11 -6.44 -7.76 -6.21
N PHE A 12 -6.23 -6.55 -5.72
CA PHE A 12 -5.36 -5.58 -6.36
C PHE A 12 -4.43 -4.91 -5.35
N LEU A 13 -3.28 -4.42 -5.83
CA LEU A 13 -2.37 -3.59 -5.05
C LEU A 13 -2.09 -2.31 -5.83
N LYS A 14 -2.40 -1.17 -5.22
CA LYS A 14 -2.13 0.14 -5.80
C LYS A 14 -0.89 0.76 -5.15
N VAL A 15 0.14 1.01 -5.93
CA VAL A 15 1.41 1.61 -5.48
C VAL A 15 1.54 3.00 -6.08
N GLN A 16 1.89 3.98 -5.25
CA GLN A 16 2.18 5.34 -5.68
C GLN A 16 3.46 5.85 -5.03
N VAL A 17 4.32 6.44 -5.85
CA VAL A 17 5.57 7.06 -5.39
C VAL A 17 5.47 8.57 -5.58
N PHE A 18 5.71 9.31 -4.50
CA PHE A 18 5.76 10.77 -4.51
C PHE A 18 7.14 11.27 -4.10
N THR A 19 7.48 12.43 -4.61
CA THR A 19 8.65 13.21 -4.19
C THR A 19 8.40 13.83 -2.83
N ASN A 20 9.48 14.13 -2.13
CA ASN A 20 9.50 14.72 -0.80
C ASN A 20 9.62 16.27 -0.85
N VAL A 21 9.02 16.92 -1.85
CA VAL A 21 9.21 18.36 -2.15
C VAL A 21 8.88 19.26 -0.95
N CYS A 22 8.05 18.79 -0.02
CA CYS A 22 7.84 19.48 1.23
C CYS A 22 8.72 18.91 2.35
N GLY A 23 9.86 19.56 2.56
CA GLY A 23 10.66 19.41 3.78
C GLY A 23 9.99 20.12 4.97
N LYS A 24 10.71 21.01 5.65
CA LYS A 24 10.24 21.75 6.85
C LYS A 24 9.19 22.85 6.58
N ARG A 25 8.73 23.02 5.33
CA ARG A 25 7.79 24.10 4.92
C ARG A 25 6.33 23.67 4.90
N CYS A 26 6.03 22.38 5.04
CA CYS A 26 4.67 21.91 5.23
C CYS A 26 4.38 21.74 6.72
N ASP A 27 3.15 22.06 7.12
CA ASP A 27 2.68 21.87 8.49
C ASP A 27 2.79 20.38 8.88
N PRO A 28 3.66 20.02 9.85
CA PRO A 28 3.90 18.64 10.24
C PRO A 28 2.67 17.98 10.90
N THR A 29 1.66 18.77 11.27
CA THR A 29 0.44 18.28 11.91
C THR A 29 -0.64 17.84 10.92
N SER A 30 -0.50 18.18 9.64
CA SER A 30 -1.42 17.70 8.61
C SER A 30 -1.16 16.22 8.32
N LYS A 31 -2.10 15.35 8.76
CA LYS A 31 -2.15 13.94 8.33
C LYS A 31 -2.41 13.79 6.83
N GLU A 32 -2.80 14.89 6.19
CA GLU A 32 -2.94 14.96 4.75
C GLU A 32 -1.58 14.76 4.09
N LEU A 33 -1.56 14.05 2.97
CA LEU A 33 -0.35 13.84 2.19
C LEU A 33 0.00 15.17 1.50
N GLY A 34 0.51 16.13 2.28
CA GLY A 34 0.79 17.49 1.87
C GLY A 34 1.94 17.55 0.88
N SER A 35 1.61 17.89 -0.37
CA SER A 35 2.51 18.56 -1.30
C SER A 35 3.71 17.76 -1.86
N GLY A 36 3.54 16.45 -2.09
CA GLY A 36 4.48 15.67 -2.90
C GLY A 36 4.08 15.64 -4.38
N VAL A 37 4.99 15.96 -5.29
CA VAL A 37 4.77 15.77 -6.74
C VAL A 37 4.97 14.29 -7.08
N SER A 38 4.14 13.71 -7.94
CA SER A 38 4.30 12.30 -8.34
C SER A 38 5.67 12.06 -8.98
N TRP A 39 6.41 11.06 -8.50
CA TRP A 39 7.72 10.72 -9.07
C TRP A 39 7.54 9.89 -10.34
N GLY A 40 7.58 10.54 -11.50
CA GLY A 40 7.53 9.85 -12.79
C GLY A 40 8.75 8.95 -13.00
N GLY A 41 8.56 7.73 -13.49
CA GLY A 41 9.65 6.77 -13.73
C GLY A 41 10.07 5.94 -12.52
N ALA A 42 9.43 6.09 -11.36
CA ALA A 42 9.60 5.15 -10.25
C ALA A 42 9.01 3.78 -10.62
N CYS A 43 9.72 2.70 -10.32
CA CYS A 43 9.28 1.34 -10.64
C CYS A 43 9.01 0.56 -9.37
N ALA A 44 7.99 -0.29 -9.40
CA ALA A 44 7.69 -1.22 -8.33
C ALA A 44 7.71 -2.64 -8.90
N SER A 45 8.18 -3.58 -8.10
CA SER A 45 8.09 -5.00 -8.38
C SER A 45 7.57 -5.72 -7.15
N PHE A 46 6.70 -6.71 -7.34
CA PHE A 46 6.24 -7.55 -6.26
C PHE A 46 6.59 -9.01 -6.54
N SER A 47 6.75 -9.76 -5.46
CA SER A 47 6.86 -11.21 -5.44
C SER A 47 5.87 -11.75 -4.41
N MET A 48 5.14 -12.79 -4.77
CA MET A 48 4.27 -13.51 -3.85
C MET A 48 4.26 -15.01 -4.17
N SER A 49 3.85 -15.77 -3.17
CA SER A 49 3.60 -17.20 -3.27
C SER A 49 2.11 -17.45 -3.24
N ASP A 50 1.61 -18.21 -4.21
CA ASP A 50 0.23 -18.63 -4.30
C ASP A 50 -0.05 -19.80 -3.32
N GLY A 51 -1.30 -19.93 -2.86
CA GLY A 51 -1.73 -21.02 -1.98
C GLY A 51 -1.60 -22.41 -2.61
N TRP A 52 -1.44 -22.49 -3.93
CA TRP A 52 -1.19 -23.73 -4.69
C TRP A 52 0.30 -23.98 -4.97
N GLY A 53 1.21 -23.22 -4.37
CA GLY A 53 2.67 -23.41 -4.50
C GLY A 53 3.29 -22.75 -5.74
N GLY A 54 2.53 -21.92 -6.47
CA GLY A 54 3.07 -21.09 -7.55
C GLY A 54 3.79 -19.84 -7.02
N SER A 55 4.77 -19.32 -7.76
CA SER A 55 5.35 -17.99 -7.47
C SER A 55 4.89 -16.99 -8.52
N LEU A 56 4.31 -15.87 -8.08
CA LEU A 56 3.90 -14.77 -8.93
C LEU A 56 4.82 -13.58 -8.71
N LYS A 57 5.41 -13.10 -9.80
CA LYS A 57 6.25 -11.91 -9.81
C LYS A 57 5.81 -10.98 -10.92
N SER A 58 5.79 -9.68 -10.64
CA SER A 58 5.50 -8.67 -11.66
C SER A 58 6.25 -7.39 -11.34
N SER A 59 6.58 -6.63 -12.38
CA SER A 59 7.20 -5.31 -12.26
C SER A 59 6.50 -4.34 -13.20
N ALA A 60 6.29 -3.11 -12.72
CA ALA A 60 5.70 -2.04 -13.50
C ALA A 60 6.16 -0.68 -12.98
N CYS A 61 6.18 0.31 -13.87
CA CYS A 61 6.65 1.65 -13.56
C CYS A 61 5.52 2.67 -13.60
N GLN A 62 5.67 3.71 -12.79
CA GLN A 62 4.72 4.81 -12.68
C GLN A 62 4.91 5.74 -13.88
N ILE A 63 3.98 5.64 -14.84
CA ILE A 63 3.99 6.41 -16.08
C ILE A 63 2.88 7.46 -16.00
N PRO A 64 3.13 8.73 -16.38
CA PRO A 64 2.09 9.75 -16.47
C PRO A 64 1.00 9.34 -17.48
N ALA A 65 -0.27 9.50 -17.10
CA ALA A 65 -1.37 9.23 -18.01
C ALA A 65 -1.44 10.28 -19.13
N THR A 66 -1.46 9.84 -20.38
CA THR A 66 -1.63 10.69 -21.56
C THR A 66 -3.10 10.64 -22.00
N THR A 67 -4.00 11.32 -21.29
CA THR A 67 -5.43 11.36 -21.66
C THR A 67 -5.95 12.80 -21.60
N HIS A 68 -6.99 13.10 -22.38
CA HIS A 68 -7.65 14.43 -22.41
C HIS A 68 -8.59 14.68 -21.21
N ARG A 69 -8.46 13.93 -20.11
CA ARG A 69 -9.27 14.09 -18.89
C ARG A 69 -8.41 14.60 -17.73
N ALA A 70 -9.06 15.01 -16.63
CA ALA A 70 -8.38 15.47 -15.42
C ALA A 70 -7.29 14.48 -14.97
N LEU A 71 -6.07 14.98 -14.79
CA LEU A 71 -4.89 14.17 -14.46
C LEU A 71 -4.99 13.67 -13.02
N ALA A 72 -5.30 12.39 -12.85
CA ALA A 72 -4.99 11.70 -11.61
C ALA A 72 -3.46 11.56 -11.49
N PRO A 73 -2.89 11.61 -10.26
CA PRO A 73 -1.47 11.35 -10.08
C PRO A 73 -1.18 9.92 -10.57
N PRO A 74 -0.09 9.72 -11.35
CA PRO A 74 0.24 8.42 -11.89
C PRO A 74 0.43 7.40 -10.77
N TYR A 75 0.03 6.16 -11.04
CA TYR A 75 0.10 5.06 -10.10
C TYR A 75 0.42 3.78 -10.83
N VAL A 76 0.95 2.81 -10.09
CA VAL A 76 1.10 1.43 -10.56
C VAL A 76 -0.01 0.60 -9.93
N LEU A 77 -0.75 -0.13 -10.76
CA LEU A 77 -1.80 -1.03 -10.30
C LEU A 77 -1.42 -2.46 -10.67
N PHE A 78 -1.23 -3.29 -9.66
CA PHE A 78 -0.98 -4.70 -9.81
C PHE A 78 -2.27 -5.48 -9.58
N GLY A 79 -2.67 -6.28 -10.58
CA GLY A 79 -3.69 -7.31 -10.39
C GLY A 79 -3.03 -8.55 -9.79
N LEU A 80 -3.34 -8.88 -8.54
CA LEU A 80 -2.71 -9.98 -7.83
C LEU A 80 -3.42 -11.32 -8.06
N GLY A 81 -4.58 -11.31 -8.71
CA GLY A 81 -5.39 -12.50 -8.96
C GLY A 81 -6.32 -12.85 -7.80
N ARG A 82 -6.78 -14.11 -7.78
CA ARG A 82 -7.69 -14.63 -6.75
C ARG A 82 -6.90 -15.24 -5.61
N SER A 83 -7.31 -14.94 -4.37
CA SER A 83 -6.80 -15.57 -3.14
C SER A 83 -5.33 -15.35 -2.71
N PRO A 84 -4.65 -14.21 -2.94
CA PRO A 84 -3.40 -13.94 -2.24
C PRO A 84 -3.71 -13.51 -0.79
N ASN A 85 -3.18 -14.24 0.19
CA ASN A 85 -3.33 -13.86 1.61
C ASN A 85 -2.47 -12.65 1.98
N PHE A 86 -1.28 -12.55 1.39
CA PHE A 86 -0.33 -11.45 1.56
C PHE A 86 0.61 -11.38 0.37
N VAL A 87 1.19 -10.21 0.12
CA VAL A 87 2.32 -10.05 -0.80
C VAL A 87 3.60 -10.23 0.00
N ASP A 88 4.42 -11.21 -0.38
CA ASP A 88 5.66 -11.55 0.33
C ASP A 88 6.63 -10.38 0.35
N GLU A 89 6.88 -9.81 -0.83
CA GLU A 89 7.89 -8.79 -1.03
C GLU A 89 7.43 -7.78 -2.09
N LEU A 90 7.56 -6.49 -1.76
CA LEU A 90 7.32 -5.36 -2.65
C LEU A 90 8.57 -4.48 -2.65
N THR A 91 9.26 -4.43 -3.79
CA THR A 91 10.46 -3.62 -3.99
C THR A 91 10.14 -2.41 -4.85
N ILE A 92 10.52 -1.24 -4.39
CA ILE A 92 10.26 0.05 -5.04
C ILE A 92 11.59 0.72 -5.34
N GLY A 93 11.82 1.02 -6.62
CA GLY A 93 12.98 1.77 -7.10
C GLY A 93 12.58 3.20 -7.48
N ALA A 94 13.26 4.19 -6.92
CA ALA A 94 13.10 5.60 -7.29
C ALA A 94 14.33 6.08 -8.09
N PRO A 95 14.15 6.63 -9.32
CA PRO A 95 15.27 7.13 -10.10
C PRO A 95 15.82 8.41 -9.46
N ARG A 96 17.11 8.44 -9.11
CA ARG A 96 17.81 9.64 -8.64
C ARG A 96 18.89 10.02 -9.66
N TYR A 97 19.03 11.31 -9.92
CA TYR A 97 20.23 11.84 -10.56
C TYR A 97 21.31 12.00 -9.48
N SER A 98 22.29 11.10 -9.43
CA SER A 98 23.45 11.25 -8.53
C SER A 98 24.69 10.61 -9.14
N ASP A 99 25.85 11.27 -8.96
CA ASP A 99 27.19 10.79 -9.34
C ASP A 99 27.57 9.44 -8.69
N GLY A 100 26.83 9.01 -7.65
CA GLY A 100 26.94 7.68 -7.07
C GLY A 100 25.92 6.72 -7.68
N LEU A 101 26.39 5.59 -8.22
CA LEU A 101 25.64 4.43 -8.72
C LEU A 101 24.79 3.69 -7.65
N ALA A 102 24.48 4.33 -6.52
CA ALA A 102 23.75 3.69 -5.44
C ALA A 102 22.28 3.49 -5.82
N VAL A 103 21.87 2.22 -5.97
CA VAL A 103 20.49 1.84 -6.28
C VAL A 103 19.58 2.26 -5.12
N ARG A 104 18.68 3.20 -5.40
CA ARG A 104 17.69 3.69 -4.44
C ARG A 104 16.46 2.78 -4.45
N GLN A 105 16.61 1.64 -3.78
CA GLN A 105 15.57 0.63 -3.62
C GLN A 105 15.04 0.57 -2.18
N HIS A 106 13.74 0.32 -2.05
CA HIS A 106 13.07 0.09 -0.78
C HIS A 106 12.21 -1.15 -0.87
N THR A 107 12.49 -2.11 0.00
CA THR A 107 11.78 -3.38 0.03
C THR A 107 10.90 -3.44 1.26
N LEU A 108 9.64 -3.77 1.04
CA LEU A 108 8.60 -3.95 2.05
C LEU A 108 8.15 -5.40 2.02
N LYS A 109 7.86 -5.96 3.19
CA LYS A 109 7.41 -7.35 3.33
C LYS A 109 5.99 -7.39 3.87
N GLN A 110 5.28 -8.48 3.59
CA GLN A 110 3.95 -8.77 4.17
C GLN A 110 2.92 -7.65 3.94
N ILE A 111 2.72 -7.27 2.68
CA ILE A 111 1.72 -6.26 2.33
C ILE A 111 0.34 -6.89 2.18
N VAL A 112 -0.65 -6.27 2.82
CA VAL A 112 -2.05 -6.69 2.74
C VAL A 112 -2.60 -6.36 1.34
N PRO A 113 -3.25 -7.31 0.64
CA PRO A 113 -3.93 -7.05 -0.63
C PRO A 113 -5.07 -6.03 -0.47
N ASN A 114 -5.57 -5.48 -1.58
CA ASN A 114 -6.63 -4.46 -1.60
C ASN A 114 -6.28 -3.17 -0.84
N SER A 115 -4.98 -2.89 -0.76
CA SER A 115 -4.46 -1.69 -0.11
C SER A 115 -3.88 -0.73 -1.15
N ARG A 116 -3.80 0.54 -0.74
CA ARG A 116 -3.08 1.59 -1.44
C ARG A 116 -1.84 1.92 -0.63
N ILE A 117 -0.67 1.72 -1.22
CA ILE A 117 0.59 2.08 -0.61
C ILE A 117 1.16 3.34 -1.26
N VAL A 118 1.65 4.23 -0.41
CA VAL A 118 2.25 5.50 -0.77
C VAL A 118 3.66 5.52 -0.22
N VAL A 119 4.64 5.70 -1.09
CA VAL A 119 6.06 5.73 -0.72
C VAL A 119 6.67 7.07 -1.10
N ILE A 120 7.37 7.66 -0.12
CA ILE A 120 8.10 8.92 -0.26
C ILE A 120 9.55 8.63 0.09
N PRO A 121 10.47 8.79 -0.86
CA PRO A 121 11.84 8.45 -0.63
C PRO A 121 12.57 9.65 0.06
N PRO A 122 13.67 9.43 0.80
CA PRO A 122 14.35 10.46 1.62
C PRO A 122 15.07 11.60 0.86
N GLU A 123 15.02 12.86 1.32
CA GLU A 123 15.88 13.94 0.77
C GLU A 123 17.36 13.68 1.10
N GLU A 124 17.61 13.53 2.39
CA GLU A 124 18.91 13.39 3.03
C GLU A 124 18.77 12.29 4.12
N GLY A 125 19.64 11.29 4.08
CA GLY A 125 19.61 10.13 4.98
C GLY A 125 18.99 8.85 4.38
N SER A 126 18.75 7.86 5.25
CA SER A 126 18.38 6.48 4.87
C SER A 126 16.91 6.12 5.13
N HIS A 127 16.13 7.01 5.73
CA HIS A 127 14.77 6.68 6.18
C HIS A 127 13.72 6.93 5.10
N TRP A 128 13.11 5.85 4.59
CA TRP A 128 11.99 5.90 3.67
C TRP A 128 10.68 6.10 4.43
N LEU A 129 9.81 6.98 3.92
CA LEU A 129 8.49 7.18 4.49
C LEU A 129 7.46 6.39 3.68
N THR A 130 6.85 5.41 4.33
CA THR A 130 5.85 4.53 3.72
C THR A 130 4.54 4.66 4.48
N ARG A 131 3.45 4.92 3.76
CA ARG A 131 2.08 4.98 4.31
C ARG A 131 1.21 3.94 3.60
N LEU A 132 0.59 3.07 4.38
CA LEU A 132 -0.36 2.07 3.90
C LEU A 132 -1.78 2.52 4.21
N TYR A 133 -2.60 2.66 3.17
CA TYR A 133 -4.02 2.94 3.29
C TYR A 133 -4.79 1.67 2.95
N VAL A 134 -5.50 1.15 3.95
CA VAL A 134 -6.38 0.01 3.78
C VAL A 134 -7.81 0.55 3.75
N THR A 135 -8.58 0.18 2.72
CA THR A 135 -10.00 0.52 2.68
C THR A 135 -10.70 -0.30 3.76
N PRO A 136 -11.32 0.33 4.78
CA PRO A 136 -11.99 -0.43 5.83
C PRO A 136 -13.16 -1.19 5.22
N SER A 137 -13.11 -2.51 5.23
CA SER A 137 -14.25 -3.35 4.86
C SER A 137 -15.30 -3.34 5.98
N GLN A 138 -16.54 -3.68 5.65
CA GLN A 138 -17.63 -3.82 6.63
C GLN A 138 -17.24 -4.78 7.79
N LEU A 139 -16.38 -5.76 7.50
CA LEU A 139 -15.86 -6.71 8.49
C LEU A 139 -15.08 -6.02 9.62
N ILE A 140 -14.25 -5.01 9.30
CA ILE A 140 -13.46 -4.29 10.30
C ILE A 140 -14.38 -3.52 11.26
N LEU A 141 -15.49 -2.98 10.75
CA LEU A 141 -16.50 -2.30 11.56
C LEU A 141 -17.25 -3.28 12.47
N GLN A 142 -17.58 -4.48 11.97
CA GLN A 142 -18.22 -5.54 12.75
C GLN A 142 -17.31 -6.04 13.88
N VAL A 143 -16.03 -6.29 13.60
CA VAL A 143 -15.05 -6.72 14.62
C VAL A 143 -14.86 -5.64 15.68
N ARG A 144 -14.81 -4.35 15.29
CA ARG A 144 -14.76 -3.23 16.24
C ARG A 144 -15.97 -3.22 17.16
N TYR A 145 -17.17 -3.42 16.62
CA TYR A 145 -18.40 -3.45 17.42
C TYR A 145 -18.43 -4.66 18.37
N ALA A 146 -18.04 -5.84 17.90
CA ALA A 146 -17.97 -7.05 18.71
C ALA A 146 -16.99 -6.89 19.89
N LEU A 147 -15.80 -6.33 19.65
CA LEU A 147 -14.82 -6.06 20.70
C LEU A 147 -15.33 -5.03 21.72
N PHE A 148 -15.98 -3.97 21.26
CA PHE A 148 -16.58 -2.97 22.14
C PHE A 148 -17.66 -3.58 23.05
N LEU A 149 -18.57 -4.37 22.49
CA LEU A 149 -19.59 -5.08 23.26
C LEU A 149 -18.98 -6.04 24.30
N HIS A 150 -17.94 -6.79 23.91
CA HIS A 150 -17.23 -7.65 24.84
C HIS A 150 -16.63 -6.86 26.00
N PHE A 151 -16.01 -5.71 25.72
CA PHE A 151 -15.39 -4.86 26.73
C PHE A 151 -16.44 -4.29 27.72
N VAL A 152 -17.59 -3.86 27.21
CA VAL A 152 -18.71 -3.37 28.03
C VAL A 152 -19.27 -4.48 28.92
N ASN A 153 -19.43 -5.69 28.39
CA ASN A 153 -19.90 -6.83 29.18
C ASN A 153 -18.92 -7.20 30.29
N ILE A 154 -17.62 -7.20 30.03
CA ILE A 154 -16.60 -7.45 31.06
C ILE A 154 -16.71 -6.41 32.17
N PHE A 155 -16.72 -5.11 31.82
CA PHE A 155 -16.87 -4.03 32.79
C PHE A 155 -18.13 -4.20 33.63
N ARG A 156 -19.29 -4.42 33.01
CA ARG A 156 -20.57 -4.63 33.69
C ARG A 156 -20.51 -5.81 34.67
N THR A 157 -19.89 -6.92 34.28
CA THR A 157 -19.77 -8.11 35.13
C THR A 157 -18.87 -7.84 36.34
N THR A 158 -17.77 -7.11 36.15
CA THR A 158 -16.86 -6.73 37.25
C THR A 158 -17.52 -5.80 38.28
N TYR A 159 -18.33 -4.81 37.85
CA TYR A 159 -19.07 -3.95 38.78
C TYR A 159 -20.22 -4.65 39.51
N THR A 160 -20.70 -5.78 39.01
CA THR A 160 -21.77 -6.55 39.67
C THR A 160 -21.19 -7.55 40.69
N LEU A 161 -19.88 -7.82 40.63
CA LEU A 161 -19.16 -8.71 41.54
C LEU A 161 -18.43 -7.97 42.69
N TYR A 162 -18.47 -6.63 42.67
CA TYR A 162 -18.05 -5.74 43.76
C TYR A 162 -19.28 -5.12 44.42
#